data_AF-A0A511FGF6-F1
#
_entry.id   AF-A0A511FGF6-F1
#
_cell.length_a   1.000
_cell.length_b   1.000
_cell.length_c   1.000
_cell.angle_alpha   90.00
_cell.angle_beta   90.00
_cell.angle_gamma   90.00
#
_symmetry.space_group_name_H-M   'P 1'
#
loop_
_entity.id
_entity.type
_entity.pdbx_description
1 polymer ?
#
loop_
_entity_poly.entity_id
_entity_poly.type
_entity_poly.pdbx_seq_one_letter_code
_entity_poly.pdbx_strand_id
1 'polypeptide(L)'
;MTAMDFTPLPDWAAPHIVRIRPYLGRSSTGPVYGPARDVRAFAMDERKVVRDRTGAEVVSESEVHVDFDQDVPTDSLVTVWPGTGHEREARVITTSRHHHPTIWSYQTLSLT
;
A
#
# COMPACT_ATOMS: atom_id res chain seq x y z
N MET A 1 9.63 -25.53 -9.94
CA MET A 1 9.76 -24.46 -8.94
C MET A 1 10.70 -23.43 -9.54
N THR A 2 10.14 -22.40 -10.20
CA THR A 2 10.96 -21.33 -10.80
C THR A 2 11.68 -20.63 -9.65
N ALA A 3 13.01 -20.52 -9.73
CA ALA A 3 13.75 -19.71 -8.77
C ALA A 3 13.22 -18.28 -8.89
N MET A 4 12.61 -17.78 -7.82
CA MET A 4 12.21 -16.38 -7.78
C MET A 4 13.49 -15.54 -7.86
N ASP A 5 13.51 -14.57 -8.77
CA ASP A 5 14.63 -13.66 -9.01
C ASP A 5 14.75 -12.58 -7.92
N PHE A 6 13.92 -12.65 -6.88
CA PHE A 6 13.93 -11.79 -5.71
C PHE A 6 13.83 -12.60 -4.41
N THR A 7 14.35 -12.02 -3.33
CA THR A 7 14.11 -12.53 -1.97
C THR A 7 12.81 -11.94 -1.44
N PRO A 8 11.82 -12.74 -1.00
CA PRO A 8 10.54 -12.24 -0.52
C PRO A 8 10.65 -11.50 0.81
N LEU A 9 9.62 -10.72 1.15
CA LEU A 9 9.51 -10.01 2.42
C LEU A 9 9.25 -11.01 3.57
N PRO A 10 10.14 -11.11 4.58
CA PRO A 10 9.96 -12.07 5.67
C PRO A 10 8.70 -11.82 6.48
N ASP A 11 8.14 -12.89 7.06
CA ASP A 11 6.91 -12.81 7.86
C ASP A 11 6.99 -11.82 9.03
N TRP A 12 8.12 -11.83 9.74
CA TRP A 12 8.35 -10.92 10.85
C TRP A 12 8.46 -9.44 10.42
N ALA A 13 8.78 -9.18 9.15
CA ALA A 13 8.89 -7.82 8.59
C ALA A 13 7.56 -7.29 8.03
N ALA A 14 6.53 -8.14 7.93
CA ALA A 14 5.20 -7.78 7.46
C ALA A 14 4.11 -8.23 8.47
N PRO A 15 4.10 -7.65 9.69
CA PRO A 15 3.27 -8.13 10.79
C PRO A 15 1.79 -7.73 10.68
N HIS A 16 1.46 -6.79 9.80
CA HIS A 16 0.09 -6.28 9.62
C HIS A 16 -0.62 -6.99 8.47
N ILE A 17 -1.94 -6.81 8.45
CA ILE A 17 -2.78 -7.11 7.28
C ILE A 17 -3.33 -5.79 6.75
N VAL A 18 -3.35 -5.66 5.42
CA VAL A 18 -4.12 -4.65 4.70
C VAL A 18 -5.09 -5.33 3.75
N ARG A 19 -6.24 -4.71 3.49
CA ARG A 19 -7.18 -5.18 2.48
C ARG A 19 -7.06 -4.35 1.23
N ILE A 20 -6.78 -4.98 0.10
CA ILE A 20 -6.53 -4.31 -1.17
C ILE A 20 -7.65 -4.62 -2.15
N ARG A 21 -8.23 -3.56 -2.74
CA ARG A 21 -9.06 -3.64 -3.93
C ARG A 21 -8.26 -3.07 -5.12
N PRO A 22 -7.69 -3.92 -5.99
CA PRO A 22 -6.80 -3.46 -7.05
C PRO A 22 -7.58 -2.63 -8.07
N TYR A 23 -7.02 -1.52 -8.49
CA TYR A 23 -7.60 -0.72 -9.57
C TYR A 23 -7.52 -1.47 -10.90
N LEU A 24 -8.65 -1.60 -11.60
CA LEU A 24 -8.77 -2.30 -12.88
C LEU A 24 -8.98 -1.34 -14.08
N GLY A 25 -8.94 -0.03 -13.82
CA GLY A 25 -9.20 0.99 -14.83
C GLY A 25 -10.51 1.76 -14.58
N ARG A 26 -10.94 2.51 -15.59
CA ARG A 26 -12.10 3.40 -15.51
C ARG A 26 -13.20 2.94 -16.46
N SER A 27 -14.43 2.94 -15.96
CA SER A 27 -15.66 2.78 -16.75
C SER A 27 -16.32 4.14 -16.99
N SER A 28 -17.40 4.16 -17.77
CA SER A 28 -18.24 5.36 -17.97
C SER A 28 -18.79 5.96 -16.68
N THR A 29 -18.91 5.16 -15.62
CA THR A 29 -19.54 5.56 -14.36
C THR A 29 -18.52 5.82 -13.25
N GLY A 30 -17.23 5.55 -13.49
CA GLY A 30 -16.18 5.75 -12.48
C GLY A 30 -15.13 4.65 -12.44
N PRO A 31 -14.26 4.66 -11.41
CA PRO A 31 -13.21 3.66 -11.25
C PRO A 31 -13.80 2.26 -11.03
N VAL A 32 -13.14 1.26 -11.59
CA VAL A 32 -13.47 -0.15 -11.42
C VAL A 32 -12.38 -0.79 -10.56
N TYR A 33 -12.79 -1.55 -9.56
CA TYR A 33 -11.89 -2.24 -8.66
C TYR A 33 -12.13 -3.74 -8.72
N GLY A 34 -11.06 -4.52 -8.56
CA GLY A 34 -11.13 -5.96 -8.46
C GLY A 34 -11.61 -6.44 -7.10
N PRO A 35 -11.71 -7.77 -6.92
CA PRO A 35 -12.08 -8.35 -5.64
C PRO A 35 -11.11 -7.95 -4.53
N ALA A 36 -11.64 -7.73 -3.33
CA ALA A 36 -10.83 -7.45 -2.16
C ALA A 36 -9.99 -8.66 -1.77
N ARG A 37 -8.71 -8.44 -1.45
CA ARG A 37 -7.80 -9.46 -0.90
C ARG A 37 -7.05 -8.94 0.31
N ASP A 38 -6.85 -9.80 1.30
CA ASP A 38 -6.06 -9.48 2.48
C ASP A 38 -4.59 -9.84 2.21
N VAL A 39 -3.70 -8.90 2.49
CA VAL A 39 -2.27 -8.95 2.14
C VAL A 39 -1.44 -8.65 3.37
N ARG A 40 -0.38 -9.43 3.59
CA ARG A 40 0.60 -9.15 4.65
C ARG A 40 1.38 -7.90 4.31
N ALA A 41 1.56 -7.02 5.30
CA ALA A 41 2.23 -5.76 5.09
C ALA A 41 2.94 -5.24 6.34
N PHE A 42 3.86 -4.31 6.13
CA PHE A 42 4.24 -3.33 7.14
C PHE A 42 3.48 -2.04 6.84
N ALA A 43 2.55 -1.63 7.70
CA ALA A 43 1.73 -0.44 7.52
C ALA A 43 2.13 0.62 8.55
N MET A 44 2.45 1.81 8.05
CA MET A 44 2.80 2.99 8.82
C MET A 44 1.78 4.08 8.47
N ASP A 45 0.87 4.37 9.41
CA ASP A 45 -0.13 5.42 9.26
C ASP A 45 0.34 6.67 9.99
N GLU A 46 1.03 7.56 9.27
CA GLU A 46 1.43 8.85 9.78
C GLU A 46 0.57 9.97 9.16
N ARG A 47 0.00 10.81 10.03
CA ARG A 47 -0.69 12.02 9.64
C ARG A 47 0.17 13.22 9.98
N LYS A 48 0.78 13.83 8.98
CA LYS A 48 1.67 14.98 9.16
C LYS A 48 0.95 16.27 8.77
N VAL A 49 0.64 17.10 9.76
CA VAL A 49 0.16 18.46 9.50
C VAL A 49 1.37 19.34 9.20
N VAL A 50 1.58 19.70 7.94
CA VAL A 50 2.61 20.66 7.55
C VAL A 50 1.95 22.03 7.42
N ARG A 51 2.25 22.93 8.37
CA ARG A 51 1.81 24.33 8.25
C ARG A 51 2.70 25.05 7.25
N ASP A 52 2.16 25.36 6.08
CA ASP A 52 2.78 26.28 5.14
C ASP A 52 2.58 27.75 5.60
N ARG A 53 3.16 28.70 4.86
CA ARG A 53 3.08 30.15 5.18
C ARG A 53 1.67 30.74 4.94
N THR A 54 0.76 29.99 4.34
CA THR A 54 -0.56 30.45 3.85
C THR A 54 -1.75 29.84 4.61
N GLY A 55 -1.53 28.81 5.41
CA GLY A 55 -2.55 28.17 6.23
C GLY A 55 -2.65 26.67 5.96
N ALA A 56 -2.04 25.88 6.85
CA ALA A 56 -2.24 24.45 7.09
C ALA A 56 -2.56 23.54 5.89
N GLU A 57 -1.57 22.81 5.39
CA GLU A 57 -1.75 21.64 4.54
C GLU A 57 -1.53 20.37 5.38
N VAL A 58 -2.57 19.55 5.54
CA VAL A 58 -2.39 18.23 6.15
C VAL A 58 -1.95 17.28 5.04
N VAL A 59 -0.70 16.85 5.08
CA VAL A 59 -0.21 15.78 4.21
C VAL A 59 -0.30 14.49 5.01
N SER A 60 -1.27 13.64 4.67
CA SER A 60 -1.24 12.25 5.11
C SER A 60 -0.06 11.58 4.41
N GLU A 61 0.90 11.09 5.17
CA GLU A 61 2.05 10.34 4.66
C GLU A 61 1.91 8.93 5.22
N SER A 62 0.95 8.19 4.67
CA SER A 62 0.75 6.80 5.01
C SER A 62 1.53 5.93 4.05
N GLU A 63 2.42 5.08 4.56
CA GLU A 63 3.19 4.12 3.77
C GLU A 63 2.81 2.68 4.13
N VAL A 64 2.64 1.85 3.11
CA VAL A 64 2.40 0.42 3.27
C VAL A 64 3.41 -0.34 2.41
N HIS A 65 4.19 -1.22 3.02
CA HIS A 65 5.10 -2.11 2.32
C HIS A 65 4.49 -3.50 2.24
N VAL A 66 4.33 -4.01 1.01
CA VAL A 66 3.84 -5.36 0.72
C VAL A 66 4.93 -6.18 0.04
N ASP A 67 4.77 -7.49 -0.02
CA ASP A 67 5.68 -8.35 -0.79
C ASP A 67 5.75 -7.89 -2.26
N PHE A 68 6.92 -8.10 -2.88
CA PHE A 68 7.17 -7.70 -4.26
C PHE A 68 6.19 -8.36 -5.25
N ASP A 69 5.63 -9.54 -4.93
CA ASP A 69 4.70 -10.25 -5.80
C ASP A 69 3.26 -9.69 -5.82
N GLN A 70 2.92 -8.78 -4.89
CA GLN A 70 1.53 -8.33 -4.69
C GLN A 70 1.00 -7.37 -5.75
N ASP A 71 1.87 -6.93 -6.67
CA ASP A 71 1.64 -6.00 -7.79
C ASP A 71 0.37 -5.15 -7.65
N VAL A 72 0.47 -4.12 -6.83
CA VAL A 72 -0.64 -3.22 -6.51
C VAL A 72 -0.52 -1.97 -7.38
N PRO A 73 -1.46 -1.70 -8.29
CA PRO A 73 -1.43 -0.49 -9.12
C PRO A 73 -1.71 0.77 -8.30
N THR A 74 -1.24 1.92 -8.79
CA THR A 74 -1.75 3.23 -8.38
C THR A 74 -3.27 3.31 -8.55
N ASP A 75 -3.92 4.20 -7.80
CA ASP A 75 -5.38 4.32 -7.66
C ASP A 75 -6.09 3.14 -6.98
N SER A 76 -5.39 2.05 -6.65
CA SER A 76 -5.98 0.97 -5.84
C SER A 76 -6.46 1.48 -4.49
N LEU A 77 -7.48 0.84 -3.93
CA LEU A 77 -7.97 1.15 -2.58
C LEU A 77 -7.34 0.20 -1.58
N VAL A 78 -6.85 0.75 -0.48
CA VAL A 78 -6.18 0.03 0.59
C VAL A 78 -6.89 0.36 1.89
N THR A 79 -7.47 -0.66 2.53
CA THR A 79 -7.93 -0.59 3.91
C THR A 79 -6.78 -0.96 4.84
N VAL A 80 -6.34 -0.01 5.65
CA VAL A 80 -5.29 -0.20 6.64
C VAL A 80 -5.92 -0.67 7.95
N TRP A 81 -5.28 -1.67 8.59
CA TRP A 81 -5.72 -2.27 9.86
C TRP A 81 -7.21 -2.70 9.87
N PRO A 82 -7.64 -3.53 8.90
CA PRO A 82 -9.02 -3.97 8.79
C PRO A 82 -9.48 -4.70 10.06
N GLY A 83 -10.71 -4.44 10.49
CA GLY A 83 -11.34 -4.99 11.69
C GLY A 83 -10.94 -4.34 13.00
N THR A 84 -10.11 -3.29 12.99
CA THR A 84 -9.66 -2.58 14.20
C THR A 84 -10.38 -1.23 14.36
N GLY A 85 -10.28 -0.63 15.55
CA GLY A 85 -10.79 0.74 15.79
C GLY A 85 -10.04 1.84 15.04
N HIS A 86 -8.93 1.51 14.37
CA HIS A 86 -8.13 2.40 13.55
C HIS A 86 -8.27 2.11 12.05
N GLU A 87 -9.25 1.29 11.66
CA GLU A 87 -9.53 0.99 10.26
C GLU A 87 -9.80 2.28 9.48
N ARG A 88 -9.13 2.42 8.33
CA ARG A 88 -9.48 3.43 7.33
C ARG A 88 -9.14 2.91 5.94
N GLU A 89 -9.90 3.39 4.95
CA GLU A 89 -9.58 3.18 3.55
C GLU A 89 -8.93 4.43 2.96
N ALA A 90 -7.86 4.21 2.18
CA ALA A 90 -7.13 5.25 1.49
C ALA A 90 -6.78 4.78 0.06
N ARG A 91 -6.48 5.74 -0.80
CA ARG A 91 -6.11 5.46 -2.19
C ARG A 91 -4.60 5.50 -2.37
N VAL A 92 -4.06 4.55 -3.14
CA VAL A 92 -2.65 4.55 -3.54
C VAL A 92 -2.39 5.71 -4.50
N ILE A 93 -1.50 6.62 -4.14
CA ILE A 93 -1.07 7.74 -5.01
C ILE A 93 0.17 7.40 -5.81
N THR A 94 1.12 6.72 -5.18
CA THR A 94 2.40 6.35 -5.77
C THR A 94 2.78 4.95 -5.34
N THR A 95 3.49 4.27 -6.23
CA THR A 95 4.03 2.93 -5.99
C THR A 95 5.51 2.93 -6.31
N SER A 96 6.32 2.43 -5.38
CA SER A 96 7.75 2.21 -5.59
C SER A 96 8.06 0.72 -5.43
N ARG A 97 8.91 0.18 -6.30
CA ARG A 97 9.30 -1.24 -6.26
C ARG A 97 10.78 -1.34 -5.94
N HIS A 98 11.09 -2.10 -4.90
CA HIS A 98 12.46 -2.29 -4.41
C HIS A 98 12.83 -3.74 -4.66
N HIS A 99 13.55 -4.00 -5.76
CA HIS A 99 14.11 -5.31 -6.08
C HIS A 99 15.53 -5.37 -5.53
N HIS A 100 15.82 -6.39 -4.71
CA HIS A 100 17.12 -6.55 -4.11
C HIS A 100 17.63 -8.00 -4.24
N PRO A 101 18.89 -8.19 -4.68
CA PRO A 101 19.45 -9.52 -4.90
C PRO A 101 19.92 -10.27 -3.63
N THR A 102 19.82 -9.68 -2.44
CA THR A 102 20.45 -10.24 -1.21
C THR A 102 19.67 -9.95 0.06
N ILE A 103 19.00 -8.80 0.16
CA ILE A 103 17.95 -8.55 1.14
C ILE A 103 16.58 -8.67 0.47
N TRP A 104 15.52 -8.55 1.26
CA TRP A 104 14.16 -8.70 0.78
C TRP A 104 13.74 -7.61 -0.20
N SER A 105 12.89 -8.00 -1.13
CA SER A 105 12.24 -7.16 -2.11
C SER A 105 10.81 -6.88 -1.69
N TYR A 106 10.33 -5.68 -1.99
CA TYR A 106 9.01 -5.23 -1.58
C TYR A 106 8.48 -4.13 -2.50
N GLN A 107 7.19 -3.89 -2.42
CA GLN A 107 6.53 -2.73 -3.03
C GLN A 107 6.07 -1.78 -1.92
N THR A 108 6.39 -0.49 -2.06
CA THR A 108 5.90 0.58 -1.19
C THR A 108 4.71 1.26 -1.84
N LEU A 109 3.62 1.41 -1.08
CA LEU A 109 2.39 2.10 -1.45
C LEU A 109 2.28 3.35 -0.59
N SER A 110 2.31 4.52 -1.22
CA SER A 110 2.01 5.77 -0.51
C SER A 110 0.51 6.06 -0.66
N LEU A 111 -0.15 6.40 0.44
CA LEU A 111 -1.61 6.57 0.50
C LEU A 111 -2.02 8.01 0.86
N THR A 112 -3.20 8.42 0.41
CA THR A 112 -3.86 9.71 0.80
C THR A 112 -4.47 9.70 2.18
#